data_AF-A0A2Z5YRW6-F1
#
_entry.id   AF-A0A2Z5YRW6-F1
#
_cell.length_a   1.000
_cell.length_b   1.000
_cell.length_c   1.000
_cell.angle_alpha   90.00
_cell.angle_beta   90.00
_cell.angle_gamma   90.00
#
_symmetry.space_group_name_H-M   'P 1'
#
loop_
_entity.id
_entity.type
_entity.pdbx_description
1 polymer ?
#
loop_
_entity_poly.entity_id
_entity_poly.type
_entity_poly.pdbx_seq_one_letter_code
_entity_poly.pdbx_strand_id
1 'polypeptide(L)'
;MEYFIAYRMTVDSAFKDWVMEEGRYLTFVNELLYYAGKTRNDPSLIDLVRDRHLTIFGEATKHLQPIDLNVFDDFVLPRDDDGETIEDAAERIATPPLSPEEKDEEFDLDMPRDEEGRQEVFRPKITDVHEALTFSLMLYSGLLRNFEHMTDAKKREHLGHIWRSWGAIMLDNARFAPRLAAERKIRMNGILYELQAPKGMSDAAVLKQMLITLPHAMIRMIATTMGTEKLRKQLIEPDLEEGLEPKVIKMFRVGLITELRLDETPGAVSDLVGTLRENMYLLWSFVVHLSHLRRHDRIREDHVKALMPPTASAIADIGGGSKRERADRKSKQMARLQREQLLLKMKRDKP
;
A
#
# COMPACT_ATOMS: atom_id res chain seq x y z
N MET A 1 -8.46 -25.86 8.80
CA MET A 1 -7.33 -26.23 9.67
C MET A 1 -6.90 -25.06 10.57
N GLU A 2 -6.63 -23.88 10.03
CA GLU A 2 -6.17 -22.68 10.79
C GLU A 2 -7.08 -22.30 11.98
N TYR A 3 -8.41 -22.30 11.78
CA TYR A 3 -9.39 -22.05 12.85
C TYR A 3 -9.27 -23.05 14.02
N PHE A 4 -9.01 -24.32 13.75
CA PHE A 4 -8.90 -25.34 14.81
C PHE A 4 -7.63 -25.16 15.64
N ILE A 5 -6.53 -24.77 14.99
CA ILE A 5 -5.28 -24.43 15.68
C ILE A 5 -5.49 -23.19 16.55
N ALA A 6 -6.14 -22.16 16.01
CA ALA A 6 -6.52 -20.96 16.77
C ALA A 6 -7.42 -21.28 17.96
N TYR A 7 -8.41 -22.16 17.78
CA TYR A 7 -9.27 -22.64 18.85
C TYR A 7 -8.47 -23.40 19.91
N ARG A 8 -7.54 -24.28 19.50
CA ARG A 8 -6.69 -25.02 20.44
C ARG A 8 -5.84 -24.08 21.30
N MET A 9 -5.28 -23.02 20.73
CA MET A 9 -4.54 -22.00 21.51
C MET A 9 -5.40 -21.30 22.57
N THR A 10 -6.74 -21.31 22.46
CA THR A 10 -7.62 -20.76 23.51
C THR A 10 -7.88 -21.71 24.68
N VAL A 11 -7.64 -23.01 24.51
CA VAL A 11 -7.91 -24.04 25.54
C VAL A 11 -6.63 -24.66 26.11
N ASP A 12 -5.53 -24.60 25.38
CA ASP A 12 -4.24 -25.21 25.72
C ASP A 12 -3.14 -24.14 25.65
N SER A 13 -2.77 -23.59 26.81
CA SER A 13 -1.77 -22.52 26.91
C SER A 13 -0.37 -23.01 26.52
N ALA A 14 -0.02 -24.26 26.84
CA ALA A 14 1.25 -24.84 26.45
C ALA A 14 1.39 -24.94 24.92
N PHE A 15 0.29 -25.29 24.24
CA PHE A 15 0.25 -25.26 22.77
C PHE A 15 0.36 -23.84 22.20
N LYS A 16 -0.26 -22.83 22.84
CA LYS A 16 -0.09 -21.43 22.46
C LYS A 16 1.37 -20.99 22.61
N ASP A 17 2.00 -21.31 23.75
CA ASP A 17 3.39 -20.95 24.01
C ASP A 17 4.34 -21.61 23.00
N TRP A 18 4.05 -22.86 22.64
CA TRP A 18 4.73 -23.55 21.54
C TRP A 18 4.54 -22.81 20.21
N VAL A 19 3.31 -22.46 19.79
CA VAL A 19 3.11 -21.68 18.55
C VAL A 19 3.88 -20.35 18.60
N MET A 20 3.94 -19.72 19.77
CA MET A 20 4.60 -18.44 20.01
C MET A 20 6.13 -18.53 20.22
N GLU A 21 6.77 -19.68 20.03
CA GLU A 21 8.24 -19.75 20.00
C GLU A 21 8.83 -18.88 18.88
N GLU A 22 10.00 -18.26 19.13
CA GLU A 22 10.62 -17.26 18.25
C GLU A 22 10.85 -17.77 16.81
N GLY A 23 11.30 -19.02 16.66
CA GLY A 23 11.53 -19.63 15.34
C GLY A 23 10.27 -20.15 14.65
N ARG A 24 9.07 -19.97 15.24
CA ARG A 24 7.85 -20.63 14.77
C ARG A 24 6.70 -19.67 14.46
N TYR A 25 6.47 -18.66 15.29
CA TYR A 25 5.23 -17.86 15.28
C TYR A 25 4.91 -17.22 13.93
N LEU A 26 5.92 -16.83 13.15
CA LEU A 26 5.75 -16.25 11.81
C LEU A 26 5.29 -17.26 10.74
N THR A 27 5.29 -18.56 11.04
CA THR A 27 4.71 -19.60 10.18
C THR A 27 3.24 -19.90 10.54
N PHE A 28 2.69 -19.18 11.53
CA PHE A 28 1.33 -19.31 12.06
C PHE A 28 0.56 -17.96 12.00
N VAL A 29 0.88 -17.09 11.03
CA VAL A 29 0.30 -15.73 10.96
C VAL A 29 -1.22 -15.79 10.97
N ASN A 30 -1.84 -16.59 10.10
CA ASN A 30 -3.30 -16.67 10.00
C ASN A 30 -3.92 -17.22 11.29
N GLU A 31 -3.35 -18.26 11.88
CA GLU A 31 -3.83 -18.85 13.13
C GLU A 31 -3.76 -17.87 14.31
N LEU A 32 -2.69 -17.07 14.39
CA LEU A 32 -2.55 -16.04 15.41
C LEU A 32 -3.55 -14.89 15.21
N LEU A 33 -3.84 -14.51 13.95
CA LEU A 33 -4.89 -13.54 13.65
C LEU A 33 -6.28 -14.05 14.01
N TYR A 34 -6.58 -15.33 13.74
CA TYR A 34 -7.83 -15.97 14.18
C TYR A 34 -7.94 -16.05 15.69
N TYR A 35 -6.84 -16.40 16.38
CA TYR A 35 -6.78 -16.44 17.83
C TYR A 35 -7.08 -15.06 18.43
N ALA A 36 -6.39 -14.02 17.97
CA ALA A 36 -6.60 -12.65 18.44
C ALA A 36 -8.04 -12.17 18.17
N GLY A 37 -8.61 -12.51 17.01
CA GLY A 37 -10.01 -12.19 16.69
C GLY A 37 -11.03 -12.87 17.61
N LYS A 38 -10.68 -14.04 18.17
CA LYS A 38 -11.52 -14.80 19.09
C LYS A 38 -11.37 -14.35 20.54
N THR A 39 -10.15 -14.16 21.03
CA THR A 39 -9.89 -13.75 22.42
C THR A 39 -10.14 -12.26 22.65
N ARG A 40 -9.88 -11.41 21.64
CA ARG A 40 -10.09 -9.94 21.61
C ARG A 40 -9.44 -9.13 22.73
N ASN A 41 -8.78 -9.78 23.69
CA ASN A 41 -8.30 -9.18 24.93
C ASN A 41 -7.05 -9.88 25.48
N ASP A 42 -6.04 -10.07 24.63
CA ASP A 42 -4.70 -10.50 25.02
C ASP A 42 -3.64 -9.43 24.70
N PRO A 43 -3.57 -8.32 25.46
CA PRO A 43 -2.64 -7.23 25.18
C PRO A 43 -1.17 -7.68 25.23
N SER A 44 -0.86 -8.77 25.95
CA SER A 44 0.50 -9.32 26.00
C SER A 44 0.97 -9.88 24.67
N LEU A 45 0.05 -10.40 23.84
CA LEU A 45 0.38 -10.94 22.53
C LEU A 45 0.87 -9.86 21.57
N ILE A 46 0.18 -8.71 21.49
CA ILE A 46 0.59 -7.64 20.59
C ILE A 46 1.88 -6.96 21.04
N ASP A 47 2.09 -6.81 22.35
CA ASP A 47 3.36 -6.29 22.89
C ASP A 47 4.53 -7.23 22.55
N LEU A 48 4.34 -8.54 22.73
CA LEU A 48 5.37 -9.53 22.37
C LEU A 48 5.68 -9.51 20.87
N VAL A 49 4.65 -9.43 20.02
CA VAL A 49 4.85 -9.35 18.57
C VAL A 49 5.49 -8.02 18.16
N ARG A 50 5.13 -6.90 18.81
CA ARG A 50 5.81 -5.60 18.63
C ARG A 50 7.30 -5.74 18.90
N ASP A 51 7.68 -6.26 20.07
CA ASP A 51 9.09 -6.29 20.49
C ASP A 51 9.94 -7.16 19.56
N ARG A 52 9.40 -8.32 19.14
CA ARG A 52 10.04 -9.18 18.14
C ARG A 52 10.11 -8.51 16.78
N HIS A 53 9.04 -7.86 16.33
CA HIS A 53 9.04 -7.11 15.08
C HIS A 53 10.08 -5.99 15.09
N LEU A 54 10.20 -5.22 16.17
CA LEU A 54 11.18 -4.14 16.29
C LEU A 54 12.62 -4.67 16.26
N THR A 55 12.85 -5.86 16.82
CA THR A 55 14.15 -6.55 16.73
C THR A 55 14.48 -6.93 15.29
N ILE A 56 13.56 -7.63 14.61
CA ILE A 56 13.69 -8.00 13.18
C ILE A 56 13.85 -6.75 12.31
N PHE A 57 13.08 -5.71 12.59
CA PHE A 57 13.12 -4.43 11.88
C PHE A 57 14.49 -3.77 12.02
N GLY A 58 15.04 -3.71 13.23
CA GLY A 58 16.37 -3.14 13.47
C GLY A 58 17.47 -3.88 12.70
N GLU A 59 17.39 -5.21 12.60
CA GLU A 59 18.33 -6.03 11.84
C GLU A 59 18.14 -5.84 10.32
N ALA A 60 16.92 -6.01 9.82
CA ALA A 60 16.58 -5.94 8.40
C ALA A 60 16.80 -4.55 7.79
N THR A 61 16.75 -3.48 8.59
CA THR A 61 16.92 -2.10 8.12
C THR A 61 18.26 -1.49 8.51
N LYS A 62 19.22 -2.29 8.96
CA LYS A 62 20.53 -1.80 9.42
C LYS A 62 21.26 -0.97 8.35
N HIS A 63 21.11 -1.33 7.07
CA HIS A 63 21.68 -0.60 5.92
C HIS A 63 20.94 0.71 5.59
N LEU A 64 19.76 0.92 6.16
CA LEU A 64 18.96 2.14 5.98
C LEU A 64 19.17 3.16 7.11
N GLN A 65 19.89 2.81 8.19
CA GLN A 65 20.00 3.67 9.35
C GLN A 65 20.93 4.90 9.10
N PRO A 66 20.53 6.11 9.54
CA PRO A 66 19.24 6.45 10.16
C PRO A 66 18.11 6.47 9.12
N ILE A 67 16.96 5.88 9.48
CA ILE A 67 15.77 5.91 8.61
C ILE A 67 15.15 7.31 8.66
N ASP A 68 15.30 8.06 7.57
CA ASP A 68 14.62 9.31 7.33
C ASP A 68 13.57 9.15 6.22
N LEU A 69 12.30 9.25 6.60
CA LEU A 69 11.17 9.16 5.66
C LEU A 69 10.85 10.50 5.00
N ASN A 70 11.45 11.62 5.46
CA ASN A 70 11.32 12.91 4.81
C ASN A 70 12.08 12.96 3.48
N VAL A 71 12.90 11.94 3.15
CA VAL A 71 13.49 11.79 1.82
C VAL A 71 12.43 11.74 0.71
N PHE A 72 11.20 11.33 1.03
CA PHE A 72 10.08 11.37 0.08
C PHE A 72 9.50 12.77 -0.16
N ASP A 73 9.83 13.73 0.69
CA ASP A 73 9.35 15.11 0.56
C ASP A 73 9.99 15.83 -0.63
N ASP A 74 11.24 15.48 -0.92
CA ASP A 74 12.07 16.08 -1.98
C ASP A 74 12.41 15.07 -3.10
N PHE A 75 11.72 13.94 -3.15
CA PHE A 75 12.03 12.88 -4.11
C PHE A 75 11.77 13.34 -5.55
N VAL A 76 12.80 13.29 -6.38
CA VAL A 76 12.72 13.70 -7.80
C VAL A 76 12.57 12.46 -8.68
N LEU A 77 11.51 12.43 -9.48
CA LEU A 77 11.30 11.37 -10.46
C LEU A 77 12.32 11.47 -11.61
N PRO A 78 12.74 10.32 -12.18
CA PRO A 78 13.52 10.32 -13.42
C PRO A 78 12.80 11.11 -14.51
N ARG A 79 13.56 11.88 -15.28
CA ARG A 79 13.05 12.52 -16.50
C ARG A 79 13.12 11.51 -17.64
N ASP A 80 12.07 11.43 -18.44
CA ASP A 80 12.13 10.69 -19.70
C ASP A 80 12.78 11.58 -20.76
N ASP A 81 13.68 10.99 -21.55
CA ASP A 81 14.43 11.71 -22.60
C ASP A 81 13.52 12.21 -23.75
N ASP A 82 12.30 11.68 -23.86
CA ASP A 82 11.39 11.93 -25.00
C ASP A 82 10.34 13.03 -24.77
N GLY A 83 10.49 13.87 -23.74
CA GLY A 83 9.57 15.00 -23.53
C GLY A 83 8.13 14.58 -23.22
N GLU A 84 7.94 13.37 -22.67
CA GLU A 84 6.64 12.83 -22.28
C GLU A 84 5.92 13.83 -21.37
N THR A 85 4.71 14.22 -21.78
CA THR A 85 3.91 15.14 -20.99
C THR A 85 3.30 14.40 -19.79
N ILE A 86 2.96 15.16 -18.76
CA ILE A 86 2.26 14.64 -17.58
C ILE A 86 0.91 14.01 -17.97
N GLU A 87 0.30 14.49 -19.06
CA GLU A 87 -0.92 13.93 -19.63
C GLU A 87 -0.71 12.53 -20.24
N ASP A 88 0.41 12.31 -20.95
CA ASP A 88 0.76 11.01 -21.52
C ASP A 88 1.02 9.96 -20.43
N ALA A 89 1.75 10.35 -19.38
CA ALA A 89 2.04 9.44 -18.27
C ALA A 89 0.79 9.16 -17.42
N ALA A 90 -0.11 10.13 -17.23
CA ALA A 90 -1.42 9.90 -16.61
C ALA A 90 -2.32 8.98 -17.44
N GLU A 91 -2.23 9.04 -18.77
CA GLU A 91 -2.95 8.16 -19.69
C GLU A 91 -2.36 6.73 -19.73
N ARG A 92 -1.04 6.58 -19.57
CA ARG A 92 -0.38 5.29 -19.37
C ARG A 92 -0.75 4.66 -18.04
N ILE A 93 -0.80 5.41 -16.94
CA ILE A 93 -1.34 4.91 -15.66
C ILE A 93 -2.81 4.48 -15.82
N ALA A 94 -3.53 5.17 -16.72
CA ALA A 94 -4.89 4.85 -17.07
C ALA A 94 -5.02 3.65 -18.04
N THR A 95 -3.95 3.05 -18.52
CA THR A 95 -4.02 1.93 -19.46
C THR A 95 -3.23 0.76 -18.87
N PRO A 96 -3.75 -0.48 -18.84
CA PRO A 96 -2.94 -1.62 -18.39
C PRO A 96 -1.63 -1.66 -19.18
N PRO A 97 -0.47 -1.91 -18.53
CA PRO A 97 0.84 -1.79 -19.18
C PRO A 97 1.07 -2.83 -20.30
N LEU A 98 0.28 -3.90 -20.31
CA LEU A 98 0.25 -4.90 -21.38
C LEU A 98 -1.15 -4.93 -21.99
N SER A 99 -1.21 -5.07 -23.32
CA SER A 99 -2.46 -5.38 -24.00
C SER A 99 -3.00 -6.75 -23.54
N PRO A 100 -4.31 -7.02 -23.65
CA PRO A 100 -4.86 -8.34 -23.37
C PRO A 100 -4.13 -9.46 -24.13
N GLU A 101 -3.75 -9.20 -25.38
CA GLU A 101 -3.03 -10.14 -26.24
C GLU A 101 -1.60 -10.40 -25.74
N GLU A 102 -0.88 -9.35 -25.31
CA GLU A 102 0.46 -9.48 -24.72
C GLU A 102 0.44 -10.23 -23.39
N LYS A 103 -0.65 -10.11 -22.61
CA LYS A 103 -0.84 -10.86 -21.37
C LYS A 103 -1.06 -12.34 -21.63
N ASP A 104 -1.88 -12.70 -22.61
CA ASP A 104 -2.19 -14.09 -22.91
C ASP A 104 -0.94 -14.82 -23.45
N GLU A 105 -0.12 -14.16 -24.28
CA GLU A 105 1.16 -14.72 -24.76
C GLU A 105 2.19 -14.96 -23.65
N GLU A 106 2.25 -14.09 -22.63
CA GLU A 106 3.16 -14.25 -21.49
C GLU A 106 2.62 -15.19 -20.39
N PHE A 107 1.31 -15.20 -20.14
CA PHE A 107 0.68 -16.12 -19.16
C PHE A 107 0.79 -17.59 -19.58
N ASP A 108 0.80 -17.86 -20.89
CA ASP A 108 0.96 -19.21 -21.43
C ASP A 108 2.40 -19.77 -21.26
N LEU A 109 3.38 -18.92 -20.96
CA LEU A 109 4.79 -19.33 -20.83
C LEU A 109 5.20 -19.67 -19.39
N ASP A 110 4.48 -19.24 -18.37
CA ASP A 110 5.00 -19.25 -16.99
C ASP A 110 4.01 -19.64 -15.88
N MET A 111 2.87 -20.28 -16.20
CA MET A 111 2.04 -20.88 -15.14
C MET A 111 2.51 -22.29 -14.78
N PRO A 112 3.02 -22.54 -13.56
CA PRO A 112 2.93 -23.86 -12.97
C PRO A 112 1.45 -24.19 -12.88
N ARG A 113 1.00 -25.24 -13.57
CA ARG A 113 -0.32 -25.82 -13.34
C ARG A 113 -0.41 -26.14 -11.86
N ASP A 114 -1.43 -25.60 -11.20
CA ASP A 114 -1.77 -25.95 -9.83
C ASP A 114 -1.99 -27.48 -9.79
N GLU A 115 -1.02 -28.20 -9.22
CA GLU A 115 -1.12 -29.63 -8.97
C GLU A 115 -2.17 -29.81 -7.87
N GLU A 116 -3.42 -29.97 -8.31
CA GLU A 116 -4.50 -30.73 -7.70
C GLU A 116 -4.41 -30.96 -6.18
N GLY A 117 -5.24 -30.26 -5.40
CA GLY A 117 -5.89 -30.89 -4.23
C GLY A 117 -5.15 -30.90 -2.89
N ARG A 118 -4.24 -29.97 -2.60
CA ARG A 118 -3.63 -29.88 -1.25
C ARG A 118 -4.61 -29.28 -0.23
N GLN A 119 -5.08 -30.12 0.70
CA GLN A 119 -5.71 -29.71 1.98
C GLN A 119 -4.67 -29.31 3.06
N GLU A 120 -3.39 -29.16 2.68
CA GLU A 120 -2.33 -28.77 3.61
C GLU A 120 -2.26 -27.24 3.74
N VAL A 121 -2.19 -26.75 4.98
CA VAL A 121 -1.96 -25.33 5.25
C VAL A 121 -0.54 -25.02 4.80
N PHE A 122 -0.39 -24.15 3.79
CA PHE A 122 0.92 -23.66 3.36
C PHE A 122 1.60 -22.92 4.52
N ARG A 123 2.77 -23.41 4.93
CA ARG A 123 3.61 -22.77 5.95
C ARG A 123 4.88 -22.30 5.29
N PRO A 124 5.10 -20.99 5.11
CA PRO A 124 6.34 -20.49 4.53
C PRO A 124 7.49 -20.86 5.48
N LYS A 125 8.57 -21.40 4.91
CA LYS A 125 9.83 -21.51 5.64
C LYS A 125 10.51 -20.16 5.56
N ILE A 126 10.66 -19.51 6.70
CA ILE A 126 11.33 -18.21 6.77
C ILE A 126 12.83 -18.47 6.82
N THR A 127 13.53 -17.99 5.80
CA THR A 127 14.94 -18.29 5.55
C THR A 127 15.84 -17.09 5.71
N ASP A 128 15.29 -15.87 5.60
CA ASP A 128 16.04 -14.63 5.80
C ASP A 128 15.28 -13.56 6.60
N VAL A 129 16.01 -12.51 6.99
CA VAL A 129 15.52 -11.43 7.85
C VAL A 129 14.51 -10.51 7.15
N HIS A 130 14.55 -10.38 5.82
CA HIS A 130 13.61 -9.55 5.05
C HIS A 130 12.27 -10.27 4.85
N GLU A 131 12.29 -11.59 4.65
CA GLU A 131 11.11 -12.44 4.76
C GLU A 131 10.49 -12.31 6.15
N ALA A 132 11.30 -12.45 7.21
CA ALA A 132 10.86 -12.29 8.60
C ALA A 132 10.26 -10.89 8.86
N LEU A 133 10.86 -9.83 8.31
CA LEU A 133 10.34 -8.46 8.39
C LEU A 133 8.94 -8.37 7.79
N THR A 134 8.74 -8.94 6.60
CA THR A 134 7.44 -8.90 5.91
C THR A 134 6.37 -9.64 6.69
N PHE A 135 6.63 -10.89 7.09
CA PHE A 135 5.66 -11.69 7.86
C PHE A 135 5.39 -11.10 9.25
N SER A 136 6.42 -10.58 9.93
CA SER A 136 6.24 -9.94 11.25
C SER A 136 5.42 -8.67 11.16
N LEU A 137 5.64 -7.83 10.15
CA LEU A 137 4.85 -6.62 9.95
C LEU A 137 3.41 -6.93 9.57
N MET A 138 3.17 -7.93 8.71
CA MET A 138 1.82 -8.39 8.36
C MET A 138 1.07 -8.90 9.60
N LEU A 139 1.71 -9.74 10.41
CA LEU A 139 1.14 -10.24 11.66
C LEU A 139 0.86 -9.08 12.63
N TYR A 140 1.83 -8.19 12.84
CA TYR A 140 1.70 -7.08 13.78
C TYR A 140 0.56 -6.11 13.36
N SER A 141 0.53 -5.74 12.08
CA SER A 141 -0.54 -4.92 11.48
C SER A 141 -1.91 -5.59 11.64
N GLY A 142 -1.99 -6.89 11.34
CA GLY A 142 -3.23 -7.66 11.44
C GLY A 142 -3.70 -7.89 12.87
N LEU A 143 -2.78 -7.98 13.85
CA LEU A 143 -3.14 -8.12 15.25
C LEU A 143 -3.83 -6.85 15.76
N LEU A 144 -3.28 -5.67 15.46
CA LEU A 144 -3.82 -4.39 15.92
C LEU A 144 -5.32 -4.21 15.63
N ARG A 145 -5.80 -4.72 14.49
CA ARG A 145 -7.22 -4.64 14.08
C ARG A 145 -8.17 -5.41 15.00
N ASN A 146 -7.64 -6.38 15.76
CA ASN A 146 -8.39 -7.28 16.65
C ASN A 146 -8.37 -6.81 18.12
N PHE A 147 -7.59 -5.79 18.47
CA PHE A 147 -7.47 -5.26 19.84
C PHE A 147 -8.36 -4.03 20.06
N GLU A 148 -9.67 -4.26 20.12
CA GLU A 148 -10.67 -3.20 20.32
C GLU A 148 -10.63 -2.56 21.70
N HIS A 149 -10.26 -3.31 22.74
CA HIS A 149 -10.27 -2.86 24.13
C HIS A 149 -8.98 -2.13 24.55
N MET A 150 -8.05 -1.92 23.62
CA MET A 150 -6.82 -1.16 23.87
C MET A 150 -7.12 0.33 24.01
N THR A 151 -6.43 1.00 24.95
CA THR A 151 -6.50 2.46 25.09
C THR A 151 -6.04 3.16 23.80
N ASP A 152 -6.63 4.31 23.48
CA ASP A 152 -6.30 5.07 22.27
C ASP A 152 -4.80 5.39 22.16
N ALA A 153 -4.17 5.86 23.25
CA ALA A 153 -2.74 6.18 23.29
C ALA A 153 -1.86 4.99 22.91
N LYS A 154 -2.06 3.84 23.55
CA LYS A 154 -1.32 2.60 23.22
C LYS A 154 -1.57 2.15 21.78
N LYS A 155 -2.79 2.29 21.28
CA LYS A 155 -3.14 1.93 19.90
C LYS A 155 -2.41 2.83 18.89
N ARG A 156 -2.29 4.13 19.18
CA ARG A 156 -1.51 5.09 18.39
C ARG A 156 0.00 4.82 18.45
N GLU A 157 0.53 4.42 19.60
CA GLU A 157 1.93 3.95 19.72
C GLU A 157 2.21 2.78 18.76
N HIS A 158 1.37 1.73 18.80
CA HIS A 158 1.53 0.60 17.87
C HIS A 158 1.38 1.02 16.40
N LEU A 159 0.42 1.89 16.09
CA LEU A 159 0.26 2.45 14.75
C LEU A 159 1.52 3.19 14.29
N GLY A 160 2.12 4.02 15.14
CA GLY A 160 3.35 4.75 14.82
C GLY A 160 4.49 3.81 14.42
N HIS A 161 4.68 2.71 15.15
CA HIS A 161 5.65 1.67 14.78
C HIS A 161 5.31 1.01 13.43
N ILE A 162 4.05 0.62 13.23
CA ILE A 162 3.59 0.00 11.98
C ILE A 162 3.79 0.95 10.78
N TRP A 163 3.43 2.22 10.93
CA TRP A 163 3.61 3.25 9.90
C TRP A 163 5.07 3.44 9.52
N ARG A 164 5.94 3.56 10.53
CA ARG A 164 7.38 3.67 10.31
C ARG A 164 7.94 2.45 9.59
N SER A 165 7.51 1.26 9.95
CA SER A 165 7.96 0.02 9.32
C SER A 165 7.52 -0.09 7.86
N TRP A 166 6.25 0.21 7.54
CA TRP A 166 5.79 0.28 6.15
C TRP A 166 6.52 1.35 5.35
N GLY A 167 6.78 2.52 5.95
CA GLY A 167 7.57 3.59 5.32
C GLY A 167 9.00 3.18 5.00
N ALA A 168 9.66 2.46 5.91
CA ALA A 168 11.00 1.94 5.69
C ALA A 168 11.05 0.88 4.59
N ILE A 169 10.05 -0.02 4.52
CA ILE A 169 9.93 -0.98 3.42
C ILE A 169 9.73 -0.26 2.08
N MET A 170 8.90 0.80 2.06
CA MET A 170 8.75 1.63 0.87
C MET A 170 10.08 2.29 0.46
N LEU A 171 10.84 2.82 1.42
CA LEU A 171 12.15 3.41 1.18
C LEU A 171 13.14 2.40 0.61
N ASP A 172 13.17 1.19 1.16
CA ASP A 172 14.02 0.11 0.67
C ASP A 172 13.67 -0.27 -0.77
N ASN A 173 12.39 -0.48 -1.05
CA ASN A 173 11.88 -0.75 -2.41
C ASN A 173 12.23 0.37 -3.40
N ALA A 174 12.11 1.64 -2.98
CA ALA A 174 12.47 2.78 -3.82
C ALA A 174 13.98 2.81 -4.16
N ARG A 175 14.85 2.38 -3.23
CA ARG A 175 16.30 2.28 -3.47
C ARG A 175 16.67 1.16 -4.44
N PHE A 176 15.92 0.06 -4.47
CA PHE A 176 16.16 -1.05 -5.39
C PHE A 176 15.51 -0.87 -6.76
N ALA A 177 14.51 0.02 -6.88
CA ALA A 177 13.79 0.25 -8.12
C ALA A 177 14.70 0.55 -9.34
N PRO A 178 15.77 1.36 -9.26
CA PRO A 178 16.65 1.61 -10.41
C PRO A 178 17.33 0.36 -10.95
N ARG A 179 17.74 -0.54 -10.05
CA ARG A 179 18.37 -1.80 -10.41
C ARG A 179 17.37 -2.76 -11.03
N LEU A 180 16.18 -2.89 -10.43
CA LEU A 180 15.10 -3.72 -10.97
C LEU A 180 14.60 -3.19 -12.31
N ALA A 181 14.57 -1.87 -12.52
CA ALA A 181 14.35 -1.29 -13.82
C ALA A 181 15.45 -1.81 -14.77
N ALA A 182 16.71 -1.42 -14.62
CA ALA A 182 17.78 -1.78 -15.56
C ALA A 182 17.89 -3.29 -15.87
N GLU A 183 17.77 -4.16 -14.86
CA GLU A 183 17.94 -5.60 -15.03
C GLU A 183 16.65 -6.32 -15.48
N ARG A 184 15.47 -5.71 -15.31
CA ARG A 184 14.10 -6.26 -15.53
C ARG A 184 13.76 -7.54 -14.75
N LYS A 185 14.76 -8.27 -14.26
CA LYS A 185 14.65 -9.49 -13.48
C LYS A 185 15.79 -9.56 -12.48
N ILE A 186 15.48 -9.52 -11.18
CA ILE A 186 16.49 -9.62 -10.11
C ILE A 186 16.07 -10.64 -9.08
N ARG A 187 17.04 -11.40 -8.55
CA ARG A 187 16.83 -12.22 -7.36
C ARG A 187 17.40 -11.48 -6.15
N MET A 188 16.55 -11.22 -5.17
CA MET A 188 16.90 -10.52 -3.94
C MET A 188 16.30 -11.26 -2.76
N ASN A 189 17.14 -11.62 -1.78
CA ASN A 189 16.73 -12.31 -0.56
C ASN A 189 15.86 -13.54 -0.87
N GLY A 190 16.35 -14.42 -1.76
CA GLY A 190 15.62 -15.61 -2.19
C GLY A 190 14.43 -15.38 -3.14
N ILE A 191 13.89 -14.16 -3.20
CA ILE A 191 12.71 -13.80 -4.01
C ILE A 191 13.15 -13.36 -5.41
N LEU A 192 12.53 -13.95 -6.44
CA LEU A 192 12.69 -13.51 -7.83
C LEU A 192 11.67 -12.40 -8.13
N TYR A 193 12.17 -11.21 -8.43
CA TYR A 193 11.39 -10.09 -8.93
C TYR A 193 11.55 -10.03 -10.43
N GLU A 194 10.44 -10.13 -11.16
CA GLU A 194 10.39 -10.05 -12.61
C GLU A 194 9.38 -8.98 -13.00
N LEU A 195 9.85 -8.01 -13.79
CA LEU A 195 9.08 -6.84 -14.15
C LEU A 195 8.51 -7.01 -15.56
N GLN A 196 7.18 -7.07 -15.61
CA GLN A 196 6.44 -7.07 -16.86
C GLN A 196 6.31 -5.63 -17.36
N ALA A 197 7.14 -5.26 -18.34
CA ALA A 197 7.07 -3.97 -19.02
C ALA A 197 7.16 -4.16 -20.55
N PRO A 198 6.49 -3.29 -21.34
CA PRO A 198 6.62 -3.31 -22.79
C PRO A 198 8.07 -3.27 -23.24
N LYS A 199 8.43 -4.11 -24.22
CA LYS A 199 9.80 -4.24 -24.75
C LYS A 199 10.38 -2.91 -25.28
N GLY A 200 9.55 -1.93 -25.62
CA GLY A 200 9.96 -0.60 -26.09
C GLY A 200 10.09 0.47 -25.00
N MET A 201 9.82 0.15 -23.73
CA MET A 201 9.87 1.14 -22.65
C MET A 201 11.31 1.34 -22.15
N SER A 202 11.76 2.60 -22.08
CA SER A 202 13.08 2.96 -21.56
C SER A 202 13.20 2.63 -20.06
N ASP A 203 14.43 2.47 -19.57
CA ASP A 203 14.69 2.23 -18.15
C ASP A 203 14.19 3.37 -17.26
N ALA A 204 14.30 4.62 -17.75
CA ALA A 204 13.79 5.80 -17.07
C ALA A 204 12.26 5.74 -16.94
N ALA A 205 11.56 5.36 -18.01
CA ALA A 205 10.10 5.25 -18.02
C ALA A 205 9.62 4.11 -17.12
N VAL A 206 10.29 2.94 -17.17
CA VAL A 206 10.01 1.82 -16.26
C VAL A 206 10.23 2.23 -14.81
N LEU A 207 11.37 2.83 -14.49
CA LEU A 207 11.71 3.28 -13.14
C LEU A 207 10.69 4.29 -12.62
N LYS A 208 10.34 5.30 -13.42
CA LYS A 208 9.33 6.30 -13.08
C LYS A 208 7.97 5.64 -12.80
N GLN A 209 7.54 4.70 -13.65
CA GLN A 209 6.29 3.96 -13.45
C GLN A 209 6.30 3.15 -12.16
N MET A 210 7.39 2.45 -11.86
CA MET A 210 7.57 1.70 -10.61
C MET A 210 7.46 2.61 -9.40
N LEU A 211 8.22 3.71 -9.39
CA LEU A 211 8.28 4.64 -8.28
C LEU A 211 6.93 5.31 -8.04
N ILE A 212 6.22 5.71 -9.09
CA ILE A 212 4.90 6.34 -8.98
C ILE A 212 3.86 5.33 -8.46
N THR A 213 3.95 4.06 -8.86
CA THR A 213 3.00 3.01 -8.45
C THR A 213 3.29 2.48 -7.05
N LEU A 214 4.53 2.57 -6.57
CA LEU A 214 4.98 2.00 -5.30
C LEU A 214 4.11 2.46 -4.11
N PRO A 215 3.82 3.75 -3.89
CA PRO A 215 2.96 4.16 -2.77
C PRO A 215 1.54 3.59 -2.84
N HIS A 216 0.97 3.45 -4.05
CA HIS A 216 -0.33 2.80 -4.23
C HIS A 216 -0.28 1.33 -3.79
N ALA A 217 0.76 0.58 -4.20
CA ALA A 217 0.95 -0.80 -3.79
C ALA A 217 1.10 -0.93 -2.28
N MET A 218 1.86 -0.03 -1.65
CA MET A 218 2.04 0.01 -0.19
C MET A 218 0.71 0.27 0.54
N ILE A 219 -0.07 1.26 0.10
CA ILE A 219 -1.42 1.53 0.66
C ILE A 219 -2.30 0.29 0.58
N ARG A 220 -2.27 -0.42 -0.55
CA ARG A 220 -3.04 -1.66 -0.71
C ARG A 220 -2.60 -2.78 0.23
N MET A 221 -1.29 -2.95 0.44
CA MET A 221 -0.75 -3.93 1.38
C MET A 221 -1.16 -3.60 2.83
N ILE A 222 -1.07 -2.32 3.21
CA ILE A 222 -1.55 -1.81 4.49
C ILE A 222 -3.05 -2.11 4.66
N ALA A 223 -3.88 -1.75 3.67
CA ALA A 223 -5.32 -1.97 3.74
C ALA A 223 -5.67 -3.46 3.86
N THR A 224 -4.94 -4.33 3.16
CA THR A 224 -5.16 -5.78 3.24
C THR A 224 -4.80 -6.36 4.62
N THR A 225 -3.78 -5.80 5.27
CA THR A 225 -3.27 -6.34 6.54
C THR A 225 -4.01 -5.79 7.76
N MET A 226 -4.23 -4.48 7.83
CA MET A 226 -4.82 -3.81 9.00
C MET A 226 -6.12 -3.04 8.71
N GLY A 227 -6.61 -3.03 7.47
CA GLY A 227 -7.82 -2.30 7.10
C GLY A 227 -9.06 -2.76 7.88
N THR A 228 -9.56 -1.90 8.76
CA THR A 228 -10.83 -2.08 9.45
C THR A 228 -11.43 -0.73 9.84
N GLU A 229 -12.76 -0.61 9.76
CA GLU A 229 -13.48 0.59 10.26
C GLU A 229 -13.28 0.82 11.76
N LYS A 230 -12.86 -0.21 12.52
CA LYS A 230 -12.52 -0.09 13.95
C LYS A 230 -11.32 0.80 14.23
N LEU A 231 -10.55 1.17 13.21
CA LEU A 231 -9.46 2.14 13.29
C LEU A 231 -9.90 3.57 12.93
N ARG A 232 -11.16 3.79 12.52
CA ARG A 232 -11.66 5.10 12.06
C ARG A 232 -11.25 6.24 12.98
N LYS A 233 -11.45 6.09 14.30
CA LYS A 233 -11.06 7.09 15.29
C LYS A 233 -9.59 7.48 15.18
N GLN A 234 -8.69 6.50 15.16
CA GLN A 234 -7.23 6.75 15.08
C GLN A 234 -6.80 7.30 13.72
N LEU A 235 -7.57 7.06 12.66
CA LEU A 235 -7.27 7.54 11.31
C LEU A 235 -7.74 8.98 11.07
N ILE A 236 -8.82 9.42 11.72
CA ILE A 236 -9.44 10.74 11.46
C ILE A 236 -9.14 11.77 12.54
N GLU A 237 -8.91 11.34 13.77
CA GLU A 237 -8.65 12.26 14.88
C GLU A 237 -7.15 12.54 14.98
N PRO A 238 -6.73 13.80 14.78
CA PRO A 238 -5.32 14.15 14.83
C PRO A 238 -4.76 13.99 16.25
N ASP A 239 -3.49 13.60 16.34
CA ASP A 239 -2.72 13.74 17.59
C ASP A 239 -1.84 14.99 17.55
N LEU A 240 -1.27 15.33 18.71
CA LEU A 240 -0.42 16.52 18.86
C LEU A 240 0.90 16.42 18.06
N GLU A 241 1.27 15.22 17.60
CA GLU A 241 2.53 14.95 16.91
C GLU A 241 2.38 14.88 15.38
N GLU A 242 1.14 14.87 14.86
CA GLU A 242 0.83 14.77 13.43
C GLU A 242 1.43 15.92 12.57
N GLY A 243 1.75 17.06 13.18
CA GLY A 243 2.47 18.16 12.53
C GLY A 243 3.91 17.80 12.13
N LEU A 244 4.51 16.82 12.80
CA LEU A 244 5.89 16.37 12.59
C LEU A 244 5.97 15.08 11.76
N GLU A 245 4.83 14.47 11.43
CA GLU A 245 4.80 13.26 10.62
C GLU A 245 5.24 13.52 9.16
N PRO A 246 6.15 12.69 8.61
CA PRO A 246 6.52 12.73 7.20
C PRO A 246 5.29 12.62 6.28
N LYS A 247 5.28 13.33 5.14
CA LYS A 247 4.12 13.38 4.24
C LYS A 247 3.72 12.00 3.71
N VAL A 248 4.68 11.08 3.56
CA VAL A 248 4.40 9.69 3.16
C VAL A 248 3.52 8.94 4.17
N ILE A 249 3.66 9.22 5.47
CA ILE A 249 2.81 8.61 6.51
C ILE A 249 1.39 9.17 6.43
N LYS A 250 1.26 10.49 6.21
CA LYS A 250 -0.06 11.12 5.96
C LYS A 250 -0.74 10.49 4.73
N MET A 251 0.04 10.22 3.68
CA MET A 251 -0.44 9.53 2.48
C MET A 251 -0.92 8.10 2.78
N PHE A 252 -0.20 7.32 3.60
CA PHE A 252 -0.65 5.99 4.02
C PHE A 252 -1.96 6.04 4.81
N ARG A 253 -2.07 6.97 5.77
CA ARG A 253 -3.28 7.15 6.57
C ARG A 253 -4.49 7.49 5.72
N VAL A 254 -4.37 8.49 4.84
CA VAL A 254 -5.47 8.90 3.94
C VAL A 254 -5.77 7.83 2.88
N GLY A 255 -4.74 7.14 2.37
CA GLY A 255 -4.92 5.99 1.50
C GLY A 255 -5.74 4.87 2.17
N LEU A 256 -5.49 4.62 3.46
CA LEU A 256 -6.29 3.66 4.22
C LEU A 256 -7.73 4.14 4.44
N ILE A 257 -7.94 5.42 4.74
CA ILE A 257 -9.29 6.04 4.81
C ILE A 257 -10.04 5.79 3.50
N THR A 258 -9.38 5.98 2.35
CA THR A 258 -10.00 5.81 1.03
C THR A 258 -10.30 4.34 0.69
N GLU A 259 -9.43 3.39 1.04
CA GLU A 259 -9.68 1.95 0.85
C GLU A 259 -10.82 1.44 1.75
N LEU A 260 -10.96 2.01 2.95
CA LEU A 260 -12.06 1.73 3.88
C LEU A 260 -13.37 2.43 3.51
N ARG A 261 -13.34 3.35 2.54
CA ARG A 261 -14.52 4.10 2.05
C ARG A 261 -15.26 4.86 3.15
N LEU A 262 -14.52 5.36 4.14
CA LEU A 262 -15.09 6.12 5.26
C LEU A 262 -15.73 7.41 4.76
N ASP A 263 -16.75 7.93 5.46
CA ASP A 263 -17.44 9.16 5.08
C ASP A 263 -16.51 10.38 5.02
N GLU A 264 -15.41 10.36 5.78
CA GLU A 264 -14.38 11.41 5.81
C GLU A 264 -13.50 11.44 4.54
N THR A 265 -13.61 10.43 3.67
CA THR A 265 -12.78 10.28 2.46
C THR A 265 -12.66 11.58 1.65
N PRO A 266 -13.75 12.30 1.30
CA PRO A 266 -13.62 13.52 0.50
C PRO A 266 -12.82 14.64 1.18
N GLY A 267 -13.02 14.82 2.48
CA GLY A 267 -12.28 15.82 3.26
C GLY A 267 -10.80 15.47 3.36
N ALA A 268 -10.51 14.24 3.80
CA ALA A 268 -9.13 13.76 3.96
C ALA A 268 -8.33 13.81 2.64
N VAL A 269 -8.96 13.46 1.51
CA VAL A 269 -8.34 13.57 0.17
C VAL A 269 -8.06 15.03 -0.19
N SER A 270 -9.02 15.93 0.05
CA SER A 270 -8.84 17.37 -0.25
C SER A 270 -7.68 17.97 0.55
N ASP A 271 -7.61 17.67 1.84
CA ASP A 271 -6.57 18.18 2.74
C ASP A 271 -5.18 17.64 2.38
N LEU A 272 -5.09 16.34 2.05
CA LEU A 272 -3.85 15.73 1.61
C LEU A 272 -3.37 16.31 0.27
N VAL A 273 -4.27 16.50 -0.71
CA VAL A 273 -3.91 17.14 -1.99
C VAL A 273 -3.36 18.55 -1.76
N GLY A 274 -3.95 19.31 -0.82
CA GLY A 274 -3.41 20.62 -0.41
C GLY A 274 -2.01 20.52 0.18
N THR A 275 -1.79 19.55 1.07
CA THR A 275 -0.50 19.30 1.74
C THR A 275 0.60 18.84 0.78
N LEU A 276 0.25 18.03 -0.22
CA LEU A 276 1.18 17.47 -1.19
C LEU A 276 1.41 18.39 -2.41
N ARG A 277 0.81 19.59 -2.46
CA ARG A 277 0.89 20.48 -3.64
C ARG A 277 2.32 20.75 -4.11
N GLU A 278 3.29 20.80 -3.20
CA GLU A 278 4.70 21.06 -3.54
C GLU A 278 5.53 19.78 -3.65
N ASN A 279 4.97 18.62 -3.28
CA ASN A 279 5.61 17.31 -3.41
C ASN A 279 5.03 16.57 -4.62
N MET A 280 5.65 16.79 -5.79
CA MET A 280 5.18 16.21 -7.05
C MET A 280 5.17 14.69 -7.05
N TYR A 281 6.16 14.06 -6.40
CA TYR A 281 6.24 12.60 -6.33
C TYR A 281 5.02 12.00 -5.62
N LEU A 282 4.80 12.38 -4.35
CA LEU A 282 3.70 11.84 -3.57
C LEU A 282 2.34 12.28 -4.10
N LEU A 283 2.21 13.52 -4.62
CA LEU A 283 0.98 13.99 -5.24
C LEU A 283 0.61 13.12 -6.44
N TRP A 284 1.58 12.80 -7.30
CA TRP A 284 1.35 11.94 -8.46
C TRP A 284 1.00 10.52 -8.05
N SER A 285 1.78 9.92 -7.16
CA SER A 285 1.46 8.59 -6.62
C SER A 285 0.08 8.52 -5.97
N PHE A 286 -0.37 9.61 -5.34
CA PHE A 286 -1.71 9.67 -4.77
C PHE A 286 -2.80 9.76 -5.84
N VAL A 287 -2.58 10.52 -6.92
CA VAL A 287 -3.48 10.51 -8.10
C VAL A 287 -3.60 9.11 -8.72
N VAL A 288 -2.50 8.36 -8.78
CA VAL A 288 -2.52 6.95 -9.23
C VAL A 288 -3.42 6.12 -8.32
N HIS A 289 -3.26 6.25 -7.00
CA HIS A 289 -4.09 5.54 -6.04
C HIS A 289 -5.59 5.86 -6.21
N LEU A 290 -5.95 7.14 -6.32
CA LEU A 290 -7.34 7.56 -6.55
C LEU A 290 -7.91 7.03 -7.87
N SER A 291 -7.09 6.95 -8.91
CA SER A 291 -7.48 6.43 -10.22
C SER A 291 -7.82 4.94 -10.17
N HIS A 292 -7.05 4.15 -9.41
CA HIS A 292 -7.34 2.73 -9.19
C HIS A 292 -8.65 2.50 -8.42
N LEU A 293 -8.92 3.29 -7.37
CA LEU A 293 -10.17 3.17 -6.61
C LEU A 293 -11.40 3.33 -7.50
N ARG A 294 -11.38 4.29 -8.42
CA ARG A 294 -12.47 4.57 -9.35
C ARG A 294 -12.72 3.44 -10.35
N ARG A 295 -11.68 2.76 -10.81
CA ARG A 295 -11.76 1.72 -11.85
C ARG A 295 -12.36 0.41 -11.34
N HIS A 296 -12.05 0.06 -10.10
CA HIS A 296 -12.43 -1.22 -9.52
C HIS A 296 -13.76 -1.15 -8.74
N ASP A 297 -14.57 -0.11 -8.96
CA ASP A 297 -15.81 0.17 -8.23
C ASP A 297 -15.61 0.11 -6.70
N ARG A 298 -14.42 0.54 -6.26
CA ARG A 298 -14.01 0.47 -4.85
C ARG A 298 -14.45 1.69 -4.05
N ILE A 299 -15.33 2.51 -4.60
CA ILE A 299 -15.70 3.79 -4.00
C ILE A 299 -17.17 4.11 -4.28
N ARG A 300 -17.85 4.67 -3.29
CA ARG A 300 -19.26 5.05 -3.38
C ARG A 300 -19.47 6.14 -4.43
N GLU A 301 -20.62 6.15 -5.10
CA GLU A 301 -20.88 7.09 -6.20
C GLU A 301 -20.83 8.57 -5.76
N ASP A 302 -21.36 8.87 -4.58
CA ASP A 302 -21.29 10.18 -3.94
C ASP A 302 -19.83 10.59 -3.65
N HIS A 303 -19.02 9.65 -3.14
CA HIS A 303 -17.59 9.88 -2.95
C HIS A 303 -16.89 10.13 -4.29
N VAL A 304 -17.18 9.37 -5.34
CA VAL A 304 -16.59 9.61 -6.68
C VAL A 304 -16.84 11.05 -7.13
N LYS A 305 -18.07 11.54 -6.99
CA LYS A 305 -18.41 12.93 -7.34
C LYS A 305 -17.63 13.93 -6.49
N ALA A 306 -17.53 13.68 -5.19
CA ALA A 306 -16.80 14.55 -4.26
C ALA A 306 -15.27 14.52 -4.46
N LEU A 307 -14.73 13.42 -4.98
CA LEU A 307 -13.30 13.26 -5.27
C LEU A 307 -12.88 13.83 -6.62
N MET A 308 -13.82 14.10 -7.54
CA MET A 308 -13.47 14.69 -8.85
C MET A 308 -12.74 16.03 -8.71
N PRO A 309 -13.25 17.04 -7.94
CA PRO A 309 -12.55 18.32 -7.79
C PRO A 309 -11.12 18.24 -7.23
N PRO A 310 -10.85 17.54 -6.11
CA PRO A 310 -9.49 17.43 -5.60
C PRO A 310 -8.58 16.62 -6.53
N THR A 311 -9.08 15.56 -7.18
CA THR A 311 -8.30 14.80 -8.17
C THR A 311 -7.92 15.65 -9.38
N ALA A 312 -8.88 16.39 -9.94
CA ALA A 312 -8.63 17.30 -11.05
C ALA A 312 -7.67 18.45 -10.66
N SER A 313 -7.76 18.92 -9.41
CA SER A 313 -6.82 19.91 -8.88
C SER A 313 -5.41 19.34 -8.78
N ALA A 314 -5.25 18.13 -8.27
CA ALA A 314 -3.97 17.45 -8.17
C ALA A 314 -3.33 17.26 -9.56
N ILE A 315 -4.09 16.76 -10.54
CA ILE A 315 -3.60 16.60 -11.92
C ILE A 315 -3.18 17.95 -12.51
N ALA A 316 -3.96 19.01 -12.28
CA ALA A 316 -3.63 20.35 -12.75
C ALA A 316 -2.38 20.93 -12.08
N ASP A 317 -2.22 20.70 -10.77
CA ASP A 317 -1.05 21.15 -10.00
C ASP A 317 0.22 20.41 -10.44
N ILE A 318 0.16 19.09 -10.69
CA ILE A 318 1.27 18.31 -11.25
C ILE A 318 1.70 18.89 -12.60
N GLY A 319 0.74 19.23 -13.46
CA GLY A 319 1.00 19.87 -14.76
C GLY A 319 1.80 21.18 -14.68
N GLY A 320 1.78 21.88 -13.55
CA GLY A 320 2.41 23.19 -13.39
C GLY A 320 1.73 24.31 -14.19
N GLY A 321 2.44 25.43 -14.35
CA GLY A 321 1.98 26.61 -15.09
C GLY A 321 1.35 27.70 -14.22
N SER A 322 0.94 28.79 -14.88
CA SER A 322 0.30 29.93 -14.26
C SER A 322 -1.03 29.57 -13.60
N LYS A 323 -1.53 30.41 -12.69
CA LYS A 323 -2.83 30.19 -12.03
C LYS A 323 -3.98 30.03 -13.03
N ARG A 324 -3.92 30.74 -14.17
CA ARG A 324 -4.94 30.66 -15.23
C ARG A 324 -4.86 29.34 -15.99
N GLU A 325 -3.67 28.89 -16.33
CA GLU A 325 -3.45 27.61 -17.01
C GLU A 325 -3.86 26.43 -16.13
N ARG A 326 -3.53 26.47 -14.84
CA ARG A 326 -3.97 25.46 -13.86
C ARG A 326 -5.49 25.42 -13.72
N ALA A 327 -6.17 26.57 -13.72
CA ALA A 327 -7.64 26.62 -13.68
C ALA A 327 -8.29 26.04 -14.96
N ASP A 328 -7.72 26.32 -16.13
CA ASP A 328 -8.18 25.75 -17.40
C ASP A 328 -7.97 24.23 -17.44
N ARG A 329 -6.77 23.75 -17.06
CA ARG A 329 -6.47 22.31 -16.96
C ARG A 329 -7.39 21.61 -15.97
N LYS A 330 -7.61 22.19 -14.78
CA LYS A 330 -8.56 21.63 -13.81
C LYS A 330 -9.95 21.46 -14.42
N SER A 331 -10.43 22.46 -15.17
CA SER A 331 -11.75 22.41 -15.82
C SER A 331 -11.81 21.31 -16.89
N LYS A 332 -10.75 21.17 -17.71
CA LYS A 332 -10.61 20.09 -18.70
C LYS A 332 -10.58 18.71 -18.04
N GLN A 333 -9.80 18.56 -16.97
CA GLN A 333 -9.71 17.31 -16.22
C GLN A 333 -11.05 16.96 -15.56
N MET A 334 -11.76 17.92 -14.97
CA MET A 334 -13.12 17.70 -14.46
C MET A 334 -14.06 17.11 -15.53
N ALA A 335 -14.07 17.71 -16.74
CA ALA A 335 -14.88 17.21 -17.85
C ALA A 335 -14.46 15.78 -18.29
N ARG A 336 -13.15 15.50 -18.33
CA ARG A 336 -12.61 14.16 -18.61
C ARG A 336 -13.08 13.14 -17.57
N LEU A 337 -12.91 13.41 -16.28
CA LEU A 337 -13.28 12.49 -15.20
C LEU A 337 -14.80 12.22 -15.18
N GLN A 338 -15.61 13.23 -15.49
CA GLN A 338 -17.07 13.08 -15.66
C GLN A 338 -17.40 12.15 -16.84
N ARG A 339 -16.77 12.36 -18.00
CA ARG A 339 -16.95 11.49 -19.17
C ARG A 339 -16.54 10.05 -18.88
N GLU A 340 -15.40 9.84 -18.23
CA GLU A 340 -14.94 8.51 -17.82
C GLU A 340 -15.92 7.83 -16.85
N GLN A 341 -16.48 8.57 -15.89
CA GLN A 341 -17.49 8.03 -14.99
C GLN A 341 -18.75 7.57 -15.75
N LEU A 342 -19.21 8.35 -16.74
CA LEU A 342 -20.35 7.97 -17.58
C LEU A 342 -20.04 6.71 -18.40
N LEU A 343 -18.84 6.61 -18.99
CA LEU A 343 -18.41 5.43 -19.74
C LEU A 343 -18.34 4.18 -18.86
N LEU A 344 -17.83 4.30 -17.63
CA LEU A 344 -17.81 3.20 -16.66
C LEU A 344 -19.22 2.74 -16.29
N LYS A 345 -20.15 3.68 -16.07
CA LYS A 345 -21.58 3.35 -15.85
C LYS A 345 -22.19 2.63 -17.06
N MET A 346 -21.95 3.12 -18.26
CA MET A 346 -22.47 2.51 -19.49
C MET A 346 -21.90 1.10 -19.73
N LYS A 347 -20.63 0.84 -19.39
CA LYS A 347 -20.06 -0.52 -19.46
C LYS A 347 -20.70 -1.46 -18.44
N ARG A 348 -21.12 -0.93 -17.28
CA ARG A 348 -21.78 -1.68 -16.21
C ARG A 348 -23.22 -2.08 -16.57
N ASP A 349 -23.93 -1.21 -17.29
CA ASP A 349 -25.34 -1.41 -17.63
C ASP A 349 -25.53 -2.18 -18.96
N LYS A 350 -24.46 -2.73 -19.55
CA LYS A 350 -24.55 -3.67 -20.67
C LYS A 350 -24.90 -5.06 -20.14
N PRO A 351 -25.95 -5.72 -20.68
CA PRO A 351 -26.43 -7.02 -20.23
C PRO A 351 -25.45 -8.16 -20.50
#